data_AF-A0A383CT25-F1
#
_entry.id   AF-A0A383CT25-F1
#
_cell.length_a   1.000
_cell.length_b   1.000
_cell.length_c   1.000
_cell.angle_alpha   90.00
_cell.angle_beta   90.00
_cell.angle_gamma   90.00
#
_symmetry.space_group_name_H-M   'P 1'
#
loop_
_entity.id
_entity.type
_entity.pdbx_description
1 polymer ?
#
loop_
_entity_poly.entity_id
_entity_poly.type
_entity_poly.pdbx_seq_one_letter_code
_entity_poly.pdbx_strand_id
1 'polypeptide(L)'
;FKWRSDSSGFLFEHIERGFGAHRVVEIQMPSGKSRALIDETADTFVFVFGNSYRKDLEGLKEIIWRSERDGWNHLYLYDGLTGRVKNQITRGKWVVRSVVGVNEAKRQITFKASGCEPAQDPYYLHYYRVNFDGTGLVRLSEGDGTHSAQFSPDKSVFIDTWSRVDLPPRHVLRRAGDGKLLCELEEADAKDLYATGWRHAERFAAKDRDGKFDIHGIICWPSNYDPKKKYPVVEVIYA
;
A
#
# COMPACT_ATOMS: atom_id res chain seq x y z
N PHE A 1 -5.77 10.56 21.83
CA PHE A 1 -4.99 11.81 21.99
C PHE A 1 -3.60 11.47 22.50
N LYS A 2 -2.60 12.35 22.29
CA LYS A 2 -1.19 12.15 22.68
C LYS A 2 -0.62 13.45 23.23
N TRP A 3 -0.03 13.40 24.43
CA TRP A 3 0.65 14.54 25.04
C TRP A 3 2.05 14.75 24.47
N ARG A 4 2.46 16.02 24.37
CA ARG A 4 3.88 16.38 24.22
C ARG A 4 4.64 15.99 25.47
N SER A 5 5.91 15.62 25.31
CA SER A 5 6.76 15.14 26.42
C SER A 5 6.98 16.18 27.51
N ASP A 6 6.89 17.47 27.16
CA ASP A 6 7.04 18.61 28.07
C ASP A 6 5.71 19.11 28.65
N SER A 7 4.59 18.42 28.38
CA SER A 7 3.23 18.82 28.77
C SER A 7 2.76 20.19 28.22
N SER A 8 3.47 20.76 27.23
CA SER A 8 3.10 22.05 26.61
C SER A 8 1.80 21.98 25.78
N GLY A 9 1.31 20.77 25.49
CA GLY A 9 0.07 20.56 24.76
C GLY A 9 -0.21 19.09 24.47
N PHE A 10 -1.36 18.81 23.87
CA PHE A 10 -1.73 17.48 23.40
C PHE A 10 -2.37 17.53 22.01
N LEU A 11 -2.26 16.42 21.29
CA LEU A 11 -2.75 16.25 19.93
C LEU A 11 -3.84 15.19 19.87
N PHE A 12 -4.82 15.37 19.00
CA PHE A 12 -5.81 14.36 18.68
C PHE A 12 -6.20 14.43 17.20
N GLU A 13 -6.80 13.37 16.70
CA GLU A 13 -7.32 13.37 15.33
C GLU A 13 -8.79 13.76 15.32
N HIS A 14 -9.15 14.59 14.35
CA HIS A 14 -10.51 15.00 14.09
C HIS A 14 -10.82 14.74 12.62
N ILE A 15 -11.87 13.96 12.38
CA ILE A 15 -12.38 13.67 11.05
C ILE A 15 -13.64 14.49 10.88
N GLU A 16 -13.66 15.35 9.86
CA GLU A 16 -14.83 16.15 9.54
C GLU A 16 -15.96 15.27 9.02
N ARG A 17 -17.19 15.53 9.47
CA ARG A 17 -18.36 14.83 8.98
C ARG A 17 -18.49 15.06 7.46
N GLY A 18 -18.66 13.98 6.71
CA GLY A 18 -18.65 14.04 5.24
C GLY A 18 -17.25 13.87 4.63
N PHE A 19 -16.22 13.65 5.46
CA PHE A 19 -14.87 13.29 5.04
C PHE A 19 -14.15 14.33 4.18
N GLY A 20 -14.60 15.60 4.17
CA GLY A 20 -13.90 16.68 3.47
C GLY A 20 -12.52 17.00 4.08
N ALA A 21 -12.30 16.63 5.35
CA ALA A 21 -11.03 16.85 6.03
C ALA A 21 -10.69 15.80 7.11
N HIS A 22 -9.40 15.55 7.29
CA HIS A 22 -8.81 14.78 8.40
C HIS A 22 -7.67 15.58 9.01
N ARG A 23 -7.82 15.95 10.27
CA ARG A 23 -6.93 16.88 10.95
C ARG A 23 -6.22 16.22 12.10
N VAL A 24 -4.95 16.55 12.28
CA VAL A 24 -4.27 16.42 13.57
C VAL A 24 -4.38 17.78 14.25
N VAL A 25 -5.22 17.86 15.29
CA VAL A 25 -5.45 19.08 16.06
C VAL A 25 -4.54 19.08 17.27
N GLU A 26 -3.87 20.20 17.52
CA GLU A 26 -3.12 20.48 18.75
C GLU A 26 -3.88 21.45 19.63
N ILE A 27 -3.89 21.20 20.94
CA ILE A 27 -4.31 22.15 21.98
C ILE A 27 -3.08 22.50 22.83
N GLN A 28 -2.75 23.80 22.91
CA GLN A 28 -1.59 24.33 23.63
C GLN A 28 -1.95 24.73 25.06
N MET A 29 -1.13 24.30 26.03
CA MET A 29 -1.30 24.60 27.45
C MET A 29 -0.32 25.68 27.92
N PRO A 30 -0.73 26.54 28.88
CA PRO A 30 -2.05 26.60 29.52
C PRO A 30 -3.10 27.41 28.73
N SER A 31 -2.72 27.98 27.57
CA SER A 31 -3.55 28.95 26.86
C SER A 31 -4.90 28.43 26.34
N GLY A 32 -5.04 27.12 26.17
CA GLY A 32 -6.20 26.48 25.54
C GLY A 32 -6.33 26.75 24.03
N LYS A 33 -5.38 27.49 23.43
CA LYS A 33 -5.40 27.77 21.98
C LYS A 33 -5.26 26.47 21.21
N SER A 34 -6.12 26.30 20.20
CA SER A 34 -6.07 25.16 19.30
C SER A 34 -5.61 25.56 17.90
N ARG A 35 -4.99 24.61 17.19
CA ARG A 35 -4.68 24.74 15.76
C ARG A 35 -4.71 23.37 15.07
N ALA A 36 -5.00 23.36 13.78
CA ALA A 36 -4.74 22.19 12.94
C ALA A 36 -3.22 22.12 12.68
N LEU A 37 -2.54 21.16 13.29
CA LEU A 37 -1.12 20.90 13.06
C LEU A 37 -0.91 20.22 11.70
N ILE A 38 -1.78 19.28 11.35
CA ILE A 38 -1.91 18.73 10.00
C ILE A 38 -3.35 18.94 9.58
N ASP A 39 -3.54 19.51 8.39
CA ASP A 39 -4.84 19.80 7.79
C ASP A 39 -4.93 19.11 6.42
N GLU A 40 -5.34 17.84 6.41
CA GLU A 40 -5.60 17.11 5.17
C GLU A 40 -7.00 17.44 4.69
N THR A 41 -7.12 17.97 3.47
CA THR A 41 -8.39 18.32 2.83
C THR A 41 -8.41 17.81 1.40
N ALA A 42 -9.60 17.57 0.86
CA ALA A 42 -9.79 17.15 -0.51
C ALA A 42 -11.10 17.70 -1.08
N ASP A 43 -11.11 18.03 -2.37
CA ASP A 43 -12.33 18.46 -3.09
C ASP A 43 -13.35 17.31 -3.22
N THR A 44 -12.88 16.06 -3.14
CA THR A 44 -13.71 14.86 -3.13
C THR A 44 -13.97 14.39 -1.71
N PHE A 45 -13.04 13.62 -1.15
CA PHE A 45 -13.06 13.11 0.22
C PHE A 45 -11.64 12.70 0.64
N VAL A 46 -11.36 12.77 1.93
CA VAL A 46 -10.18 12.21 2.56
C VAL A 46 -10.49 10.79 3.01
N PHE A 47 -9.79 9.81 2.45
CA PHE A 47 -10.08 8.41 2.75
C PHE A 47 -9.48 7.97 4.10
N VAL A 48 -10.25 8.13 5.16
CA VAL A 48 -9.82 7.87 6.54
C VAL A 48 -9.93 6.39 6.96
N PHE A 49 -10.85 5.63 6.36
CA PHE A 49 -11.12 4.24 6.74
C PHE A 49 -10.26 3.28 5.91
N GLY A 50 -9.54 2.37 6.58
CA GLY A 50 -8.72 1.34 5.92
C GLY A 50 -7.37 1.82 5.39
N ASN A 51 -7.24 3.10 5.04
CA ASN A 51 -6.02 3.65 4.44
C ASN A 51 -5.47 4.91 5.11
N SER A 52 -5.92 5.35 6.29
CA SER A 52 -5.20 6.39 7.04
C SER A 52 -3.91 5.83 7.66
N TYR A 53 -2.88 6.65 7.76
CA TYR A 53 -1.67 6.28 8.50
C TYR A 53 -1.03 7.49 9.16
N ARG A 54 -0.84 7.37 10.47
CA ARG A 54 -0.07 8.30 11.29
C ARG A 54 0.90 7.52 12.16
N LYS A 55 2.14 7.99 12.21
CA LYS A 55 3.14 7.52 13.18
C LYS A 55 3.86 8.71 13.78
N ASP A 56 3.66 8.90 15.07
CA ASP A 56 4.37 9.88 15.87
C ASP A 56 5.79 9.38 16.16
N LEU A 57 6.79 10.23 15.94
CA LEU A 57 8.22 9.94 16.09
C LEU A 57 8.85 10.86 17.14
N GLU A 58 9.86 10.36 17.85
CA GLU A 58 10.70 11.14 18.78
C GLU A 58 9.92 12.06 19.73
N GLY A 59 8.79 11.58 20.28
CA GLY A 59 7.95 12.38 21.18
C GLY A 59 7.20 13.53 20.49
N LEU A 60 6.71 13.32 19.25
CA LEU A 60 5.98 14.29 18.42
C LEU A 60 6.86 15.41 17.82
N LYS A 61 8.16 15.16 17.67
CA LYS A 61 9.04 16.07 16.90
C LYS A 61 8.88 15.88 15.40
N GLU A 62 8.61 14.66 14.97
CA GLU A 62 8.26 14.34 13.59
C GLU A 62 7.00 13.48 13.56
N ILE A 63 6.25 13.57 12.47
CA ILE A 63 5.05 12.75 12.24
C ILE A 63 5.14 12.21 10.82
N ILE A 64 5.09 10.89 10.65
CA ILE A 64 4.82 10.31 9.33
C ILE A 64 3.31 10.34 9.14
N TRP A 65 2.89 10.96 8.05
CA TRP A 65 1.50 11.13 7.66
C TRP A 65 1.30 10.60 6.26
N ARG A 66 0.10 10.12 5.96
CA ARG A 66 -0.27 9.65 4.63
C ARG A 66 -1.27 10.60 4.00
N SER A 67 -1.09 10.90 2.72
CA SER A 67 -1.90 11.86 1.99
C SER A 67 -2.00 11.50 0.50
N GLU A 68 -3.11 11.88 -0.12
CA GLU A 68 -3.36 11.78 -1.56
C GLU A 68 -3.25 13.13 -2.28
N ARG A 69 -2.66 14.14 -1.63
CA ARG A 69 -2.61 15.53 -2.13
C ARG A 69 -1.98 15.72 -3.50
N ASP A 70 -1.10 14.81 -3.93
CA ASP A 70 -0.46 14.85 -5.25
C ASP A 70 -1.19 13.96 -6.28
N GLY A 71 -2.38 13.49 -5.93
CA GLY A 71 -3.20 12.57 -6.71
C GLY A 71 -2.90 11.09 -6.45
N TRP A 72 -1.92 10.77 -5.61
CA TRP A 72 -1.53 9.40 -5.29
C TRP A 72 -1.32 9.21 -3.80
N ASN A 73 -1.68 8.04 -3.27
CA ASN A 73 -1.50 7.77 -1.85
C ASN A 73 -0.02 7.61 -1.51
N HIS A 74 0.53 8.59 -0.78
CA HIS A 74 1.94 8.67 -0.44
C HIS A 74 2.19 9.02 1.02
N LEU A 75 3.41 8.75 1.48
CA LEU A 75 3.89 9.06 2.81
C LEU A 75 4.65 10.40 2.81
N TYR A 76 4.38 11.20 3.82
CA TYR A 76 4.94 12.53 4.03
C TYR A 76 5.51 12.60 5.45
N LEU A 77 6.67 13.23 5.59
CA LEU A 77 7.25 13.52 6.89
C LEU A 77 6.91 14.96 7.27
N TYR A 78 6.30 15.13 8.42
CA TYR A 78 5.93 16.40 9.00
C TYR A 78 6.85 16.77 10.13
N ASP A 79 7.13 18.06 10.25
CA ASP A 79 7.65 18.67 11.46
C ASP A 79 6.50 18.74 12.48
N GLY A 80 6.63 17.99 13.56
CA GLY A 80 5.59 17.85 14.57
C GLY A 80 5.43 19.06 15.48
N LEU A 81 6.31 20.08 15.38
CA LEU A 81 6.18 21.34 16.12
C LEU A 81 5.53 22.44 15.29
N THR A 82 5.85 22.53 14.01
CA THR A 82 5.38 23.59 13.12
C THR A 82 4.20 23.18 12.27
N GLY A 83 3.98 21.87 12.07
CA GLY A 83 2.97 21.35 11.16
C GLY A 83 3.37 21.42 9.69
N ARG A 84 4.62 21.82 9.39
CA ARG A 84 5.12 21.93 8.02
C ARG A 84 5.55 20.57 7.50
N VAL A 85 5.29 20.30 6.22
CA VAL A 85 5.88 19.15 5.53
C VAL A 85 7.39 19.36 5.43
N LYS A 86 8.17 18.44 6.01
CA LYS A 86 9.64 18.42 5.86
C LYS A 86 10.03 17.88 4.49
N ASN A 87 9.43 16.76 4.09
CA ASN A 87 9.60 16.16 2.78
C ASN A 87 8.49 15.16 2.45
N GLN A 88 8.28 14.93 1.16
CA GLN A 88 7.50 13.81 0.64
C GLN A 88 8.41 12.58 0.55
N ILE A 89 8.10 11.54 1.33
CA ILE A 89 8.90 10.32 1.49
C ILE A 89 8.73 9.42 0.26
N THR A 90 7.50 9.21 -0.18
CA THR A 90 7.19 8.41 -1.38
C THR A 90 6.54 9.29 -2.44
N ARG A 91 6.82 9.01 -3.71
CA ARG A 91 6.28 9.78 -4.85
C ARG A 91 6.23 8.95 -6.11
N GLY A 92 5.37 9.34 -7.04
CA GLY A 92 5.23 8.72 -8.35
C GLY A 92 3.80 8.32 -8.64
N LYS A 93 3.56 7.78 -9.84
CA LYS A 93 2.23 7.38 -10.32
C LYS A 93 1.83 5.98 -9.84
N TRP A 94 1.84 5.79 -8.53
CA TRP A 94 1.56 4.51 -7.86
C TRP A 94 1.09 4.74 -6.43
N VAL A 95 0.52 3.73 -5.79
CA VAL A 95 -0.24 3.87 -4.53
C VAL A 95 0.44 3.13 -3.39
N VAL A 96 0.76 3.82 -2.29
CA VAL A 96 1.08 3.18 -1.00
C VAL A 96 -0.20 2.57 -0.44
N ARG A 97 -0.21 1.26 -0.21
CA ARG A 97 -1.36 0.52 0.32
C ARG A 97 -1.32 0.43 1.85
N SER A 98 -0.19 0.03 2.43
CA SER A 98 -0.04 -0.13 3.88
C SER A 98 1.40 0.07 4.32
N VAL A 99 1.62 0.61 5.51
CA VAL A 99 2.96 0.60 6.14
C VAL A 99 3.11 -0.69 6.92
N VAL A 100 4.19 -1.43 6.66
CA VAL A 100 4.50 -2.68 7.34
C VAL A 100 5.24 -2.40 8.64
N GLY A 101 6.19 -1.47 8.62
CA GLY A 101 6.99 -1.13 9.77
C GLY A 101 7.84 0.11 9.56
N VAL A 102 8.18 0.75 10.67
CA VAL A 102 9.03 1.94 10.72
C VAL A 102 10.21 1.63 11.62
N ASN A 103 11.42 1.68 11.08
CA ASN A 103 12.66 1.57 11.84
C ASN A 103 13.20 2.98 12.10
N GLU A 104 12.90 3.52 13.29
CA GLU A 104 13.30 4.88 13.67
C GLU A 104 14.82 5.03 13.76
N ALA A 105 15.52 4.03 14.30
CA ALA A 105 16.98 4.05 14.43
C ALA A 105 17.70 4.10 13.07
N LYS A 106 17.18 3.39 12.06
CA LYS A 106 17.72 3.42 10.68
C LYS A 106 17.05 4.48 9.80
N ARG A 107 16.04 5.19 10.30
CA ARG A 107 15.16 6.11 9.55
C ARG A 107 14.65 5.50 8.24
N GLN A 108 14.10 4.29 8.32
CA GLN A 108 13.61 3.51 7.19
C GLN A 108 12.15 3.08 7.38
N ILE A 109 11.40 3.07 6.28
CA ILE A 109 10.01 2.60 6.24
C ILE A 109 9.93 1.41 5.30
N THR A 110 9.35 0.31 5.77
CA THR A 110 8.92 -0.81 4.94
C THR A 110 7.43 -0.69 4.70
N PHE A 111 6.99 -0.80 3.45
CA PHE A 111 5.60 -0.60 3.06
C PHE A 111 5.19 -1.50 1.90
N LYS A 112 3.89 -1.64 1.71
CA LYS A 112 3.25 -2.34 0.60
C LYS A 112 2.70 -1.31 -0.37
N ALA A 113 2.90 -1.48 -1.67
CA ALA A 113 2.39 -0.59 -2.71
C ALA A 113 1.89 -1.37 -3.93
N SER A 114 1.14 -0.70 -4.80
CA SER A 114 0.69 -1.24 -6.09
C SER A 114 0.90 -0.22 -7.21
N GLY A 115 1.06 -0.69 -8.44
CA GLY A 115 1.24 0.16 -9.63
C GLY A 115 2.65 0.70 -9.84
N CYS A 116 3.64 0.27 -9.04
CA CYS A 116 5.03 0.70 -9.19
C CYS A 116 5.72 0.08 -10.42
N GLU A 117 5.26 -1.10 -10.86
CA GLU A 117 5.87 -1.89 -11.93
C GLU A 117 5.06 -1.77 -13.23
N PRO A 118 5.48 -0.94 -14.22
CA PRO A 118 4.63 -0.59 -15.36
C PRO A 118 4.32 -1.74 -16.31
N ALA A 119 5.12 -2.82 -16.27
CA ALA A 119 4.93 -4.00 -17.10
C ALA A 119 3.99 -5.05 -16.47
N GLN A 120 3.45 -4.76 -15.28
CA GLN A 120 2.57 -5.66 -14.54
C GLN A 120 1.18 -5.05 -14.36
N ASP A 121 0.22 -5.87 -13.92
CA ASP A 121 -1.09 -5.40 -13.50
C ASP A 121 -0.95 -4.38 -12.34
N PRO A 122 -1.52 -3.16 -12.45
CA PRO A 122 -1.34 -2.12 -11.43
C PRO A 122 -1.97 -2.46 -10.08
N TYR A 123 -2.79 -3.51 -10.01
CA TYR A 123 -3.39 -4.01 -8.78
C TYR A 123 -2.47 -4.96 -8.00
N TYR A 124 -1.40 -5.45 -8.61
CA TYR A 124 -0.45 -6.32 -7.92
C TYR A 124 0.26 -5.59 -6.78
N LEU A 125 0.29 -6.27 -5.64
CA LEU A 125 0.89 -5.78 -4.42
C LEU A 125 2.35 -6.20 -4.36
N HIS A 126 3.24 -5.24 -4.12
CA HIS A 126 4.66 -5.50 -3.86
C HIS A 126 5.08 -4.83 -2.55
N TYR A 127 6.20 -5.30 -2.01
CA TYR A 127 6.80 -4.74 -0.81
C TYR A 127 8.03 -3.91 -1.16
N TYR A 128 8.19 -2.78 -0.48
CA TYR A 128 9.25 -1.82 -0.70
C TYR A 128 9.82 -1.34 0.63
N ARG A 129 11.04 -0.80 0.57
CA ARG A 129 11.63 -0.01 1.64
C ARG A 129 12.11 1.33 1.09
N VAL A 130 11.99 2.38 1.89
CA VAL A 130 12.52 3.72 1.58
C VAL A 130 13.09 4.37 2.85
N ASN A 131 14.06 5.27 2.70
CA ASN A 131 14.53 6.12 3.80
C ASN A 131 13.53 7.26 4.07
N PHE A 132 13.52 7.83 5.27
CA PHE A 132 12.58 8.91 5.62
C PHE A 132 12.75 10.16 4.76
N ASP A 133 13.94 10.41 4.22
CA ASP A 133 14.21 11.53 3.30
C ASP A 133 13.68 11.29 1.87
N GLY A 134 13.17 10.08 1.60
CA GLY A 134 12.65 9.63 0.30
C GLY A 134 13.70 9.03 -0.63
N THR A 135 14.96 8.92 -0.18
CA THR A 135 16.02 8.23 -0.92
C THR A 135 15.98 6.72 -0.68
N GLY A 136 16.73 5.97 -1.50
CA GLY A 136 16.95 4.54 -1.26
C GLY A 136 15.67 3.70 -1.35
N LEU A 137 14.75 4.07 -2.24
CA LEU A 137 13.60 3.24 -2.57
C LEU A 137 14.10 1.92 -3.18
N VAL A 138 13.77 0.81 -2.53
CA VAL A 138 14.15 -0.54 -2.96
C VAL A 138 12.92 -1.43 -2.97
N ARG A 139 12.68 -2.10 -4.10
CA ARG A 139 11.71 -3.18 -4.23
C ARG A 139 12.24 -4.42 -3.50
N LEU A 140 11.48 -4.93 -2.55
CA LEU A 140 11.87 -6.08 -1.72
C LEU A 140 11.35 -7.41 -2.28
N SER A 141 10.18 -7.41 -2.91
CA SER A 141 9.56 -8.62 -3.45
C SER A 141 9.66 -8.65 -4.98
N GLU A 142 9.82 -9.84 -5.57
CA GLU A 142 10.06 -10.00 -7.01
C GLU A 142 9.28 -11.20 -7.55
N GLY A 143 8.71 -11.02 -8.74
CA GLY A 143 7.67 -11.86 -9.33
C GLY A 143 6.66 -10.99 -10.08
N ASP A 144 5.88 -11.60 -10.98
CA ASP A 144 4.73 -10.96 -11.64
C ASP A 144 3.44 -11.53 -11.06
N GLY A 145 2.87 -10.82 -10.09
CA GLY A 145 1.72 -11.28 -9.32
C GLY A 145 1.56 -10.51 -8.02
N THR A 146 0.56 -10.88 -7.24
CA THR A 146 0.31 -10.24 -5.95
C THR A 146 1.13 -10.92 -4.86
N HIS A 147 1.82 -10.12 -4.04
CA HIS A 147 2.67 -10.60 -2.96
C HIS A 147 2.01 -10.43 -1.59
N SER A 148 2.26 -11.40 -0.72
CA SER A 148 2.00 -11.38 0.73
C SER A 148 3.29 -11.72 1.46
N ALA A 149 3.70 -10.87 2.40
CA ALA A 149 4.95 -11.04 3.14
C ALA A 149 4.72 -11.26 4.63
N GLN A 150 5.41 -12.26 5.18
CA GLN A 150 5.53 -12.50 6.61
C GLN A 150 6.96 -12.21 7.06
N PHE A 151 7.16 -11.08 7.74
CA PHE A 151 8.47 -10.66 8.23
C PHE A 151 8.84 -11.36 9.54
N SER A 152 10.12 -11.71 9.69
CA SER A 152 10.68 -12.21 10.95
C SER A 152 10.46 -11.20 12.10
N PRO A 153 10.52 -11.63 13.38
CA PRO A 153 10.33 -10.72 14.52
C PRO A 153 11.28 -9.51 14.51
N ASP A 154 12.54 -9.73 14.13
CA ASP A 154 13.59 -8.70 14.01
C ASP A 154 13.57 -7.94 12.67
N LYS A 155 12.67 -8.31 11.75
CA LYS A 155 12.52 -7.73 10.42
C LYS A 155 13.78 -7.81 9.55
N SER A 156 14.68 -8.78 9.78
CA SER A 156 15.88 -8.97 8.95
C SER A 156 15.61 -9.75 7.67
N VAL A 157 14.63 -10.65 7.70
CA VAL A 157 14.19 -11.48 6.57
C VAL A 157 12.66 -11.57 6.52
N PHE A 158 12.12 -12.05 5.42
CA PHE A 158 10.69 -12.31 5.29
C PHE A 158 10.42 -13.45 4.32
N ILE A 159 9.34 -14.18 4.58
CA ILE A 159 8.75 -15.11 3.62
C ILE A 159 7.89 -14.28 2.68
N ASP A 160 8.21 -14.32 1.40
CA ASP A 160 7.45 -13.74 0.30
C ASP A 160 6.64 -14.85 -0.37
N THR A 161 5.31 -14.77 -0.25
CA THR A 161 4.38 -15.63 -0.96
C THR A 161 3.73 -14.83 -2.05
N TRP A 162 3.83 -15.30 -3.30
CA TRP A 162 3.19 -14.60 -4.41
C TRP A 162 2.59 -15.57 -5.40
N SER A 163 1.54 -15.12 -6.05
CA SER A 163 0.80 -15.88 -7.05
C SER A 163 0.13 -14.93 -8.02
N ARG A 164 -0.42 -15.52 -9.09
CA ARG A 164 -1.28 -14.82 -10.04
C ARG A 164 -2.49 -15.71 -10.28
N VAL A 165 -3.58 -15.16 -10.81
CA VAL A 165 -4.81 -15.95 -11.04
C VAL A 165 -4.61 -17.17 -11.94
N ASP A 166 -3.55 -17.14 -12.77
CA ASP A 166 -3.13 -18.18 -13.72
C ASP A 166 -1.80 -18.84 -13.34
N LEU A 167 -1.26 -18.56 -12.14
CA LEU A 167 0.03 -19.11 -11.69
C LEU A 167 -0.05 -19.53 -10.21
N PRO A 168 0.21 -20.80 -9.89
CA PRO A 168 0.23 -21.30 -8.51
C PRO A 168 1.21 -20.51 -7.61
N PRO A 169 0.99 -20.51 -6.30
CA PRO A 169 1.83 -19.76 -5.39
C PRO A 169 3.27 -20.27 -5.33
N ARG A 170 4.18 -19.32 -5.20
CA ARG A 170 5.59 -19.53 -4.90
C ARG A 170 5.91 -18.90 -3.55
N HIS A 171 6.71 -19.62 -2.76
CA HIS A 171 7.14 -19.22 -1.43
C HIS A 171 8.66 -19.12 -1.43
N VAL A 172 9.18 -17.94 -1.12
CA VAL A 172 10.62 -17.70 -1.08
C VAL A 172 11.01 -16.92 0.17
N LEU A 173 12.21 -17.17 0.69
CA LEU A 173 12.79 -16.39 1.77
C LEU A 173 13.66 -15.28 1.18
N ARG A 174 13.39 -14.04 1.57
CA ARG A 174 14.14 -12.85 1.11
C ARG A 174 14.71 -12.07 2.27
N ARG A 175 15.81 -11.38 2.03
CA ARG A 175 16.39 -10.42 2.97
C ARG A 175 15.61 -9.11 2.92
N ALA A 176 15.17 -8.62 4.07
CA ALA A 176 14.37 -7.39 4.16
C ALA A 176 15.18 -6.10 3.89
N GLY A 177 16.51 -6.19 3.91
CA GLY A 177 17.42 -5.06 3.71
C GLY A 177 17.71 -4.73 2.24
N ASP A 178 17.39 -5.59 1.29
CA ASP A 178 17.70 -5.36 -0.13
C ASP A 178 16.78 -6.16 -1.07
N GLY A 179 15.90 -7.01 -0.55
CA GLY A 179 15.04 -7.88 -1.35
C GLY A 179 15.74 -9.14 -1.87
N LYS A 180 17.02 -9.33 -1.53
CA LYS A 180 17.82 -10.44 -2.04
C LYS A 180 17.16 -11.78 -1.71
N LEU A 181 16.97 -12.62 -2.73
CA LEU A 181 16.58 -14.02 -2.56
C LEU A 181 17.65 -14.75 -1.73
N LEU A 182 17.22 -15.36 -0.64
CA LEU A 182 18.08 -16.16 0.23
C LEU A 182 17.85 -17.66 0.01
N CYS A 183 16.60 -18.06 -0.15
CA CYS A 183 16.21 -19.46 -0.30
C CYS A 183 14.87 -19.56 -1.04
N GLU A 184 14.75 -20.50 -1.97
CA GLU A 184 13.45 -20.97 -2.43
C GLU A 184 12.90 -21.94 -1.38
N LEU A 185 11.65 -21.74 -0.95
CA LEU A 185 11.04 -22.59 0.07
C LEU A 185 10.17 -23.65 -0.59
N GLU A 186 9.26 -23.23 -1.45
CA GLU A 186 8.30 -24.11 -2.10
C GLU A 186 7.71 -23.45 -3.35
N GLU A 187 7.44 -24.26 -4.37
CA GLU A 187 6.60 -23.90 -5.51
C GLU A 187 5.45 -24.90 -5.57
N ALA A 188 4.22 -24.41 -5.58
CA ALA A 188 3.05 -25.28 -5.62
C ALA A 188 2.94 -25.99 -6.98
N ASP A 189 2.90 -27.34 -6.96
CA ASP A 189 2.64 -28.15 -8.14
C ASP A 189 1.13 -28.36 -8.33
N ALA A 190 0.57 -27.78 -9.40
CA ALA A 190 -0.84 -27.87 -9.74
C ALA A 190 -1.16 -28.87 -10.88
N LYS A 191 -0.21 -29.74 -11.26
CA LYS A 191 -0.39 -30.71 -12.36
C LYS A 191 -1.64 -31.57 -12.22
N ASP A 192 -1.91 -32.09 -11.03
CA ASP A 192 -3.07 -32.95 -10.79
C ASP A 192 -4.39 -32.19 -10.97
N LEU A 193 -4.42 -30.91 -10.57
CA LEU A 193 -5.58 -30.04 -10.81
C LEU A 193 -5.78 -29.82 -12.31
N TYR A 194 -4.71 -29.55 -13.06
CA TYR A 194 -4.79 -29.37 -14.51
C TYR A 194 -5.22 -30.66 -15.23
N ALA A 195 -4.82 -31.83 -14.74
CA ALA A 195 -5.24 -33.12 -15.29
C ALA A 195 -6.75 -33.37 -15.17
N THR A 196 -7.46 -32.69 -14.24
CA THR A 196 -8.93 -32.75 -14.15
C THR A 196 -9.67 -32.01 -15.28
N GLY A 197 -8.94 -31.24 -16.11
CA GLY A 197 -9.51 -30.33 -17.10
C GLY A 197 -9.87 -28.95 -16.54
N TRP A 198 -9.50 -28.66 -15.29
CA TRP A 198 -9.59 -27.31 -14.73
C TRP A 198 -8.75 -26.32 -15.56
N ARG A 199 -9.28 -25.11 -15.77
CA ARG A 199 -8.62 -24.03 -16.50
C ARG A 199 -8.51 -22.81 -15.60
N HIS A 200 -7.36 -22.15 -15.67
CA HIS A 200 -7.18 -20.87 -14.99
C HIS A 200 -8.04 -19.78 -15.62
N ALA A 201 -8.28 -18.72 -14.84
CA ALA A 201 -8.91 -17.53 -15.40
C ALA A 201 -7.94 -16.84 -16.35
N GLU A 202 -8.44 -16.40 -17.50
CA GLU A 202 -7.70 -15.61 -18.46
C GLU A 202 -7.65 -14.15 -18.00
N ARG A 203 -6.46 -13.58 -17.89
CA ARG A 203 -6.30 -12.15 -17.57
C ARG A 203 -6.50 -11.32 -18.82
N PHE A 204 -7.17 -10.18 -18.68
CA PHE A 204 -7.29 -9.21 -19.75
C PHE A 204 -7.20 -7.77 -19.21
N ALA A 205 -6.95 -6.84 -20.12
CA ALA A 205 -7.15 -5.42 -19.90
C ALA A 205 -8.00 -4.88 -21.05
N ALA A 206 -9.01 -4.09 -20.72
CA ALA A 206 -9.85 -3.38 -21.69
C ALA A 206 -9.76 -1.88 -21.44
N LYS A 207 -9.85 -1.08 -22.50
CA LYS A 207 -9.91 0.37 -22.33
C LYS A 207 -11.21 0.80 -21.64
N ASP A 208 -11.11 1.81 -20.80
CA ASP A 208 -12.28 2.52 -20.28
C ASP A 208 -13.09 3.17 -21.41
N ARG A 209 -14.28 3.70 -21.07
CA ARG A 209 -15.21 4.29 -22.04
C ARG A 209 -14.57 5.38 -22.92
N ASP A 210 -13.60 6.10 -22.37
CA ASP A 210 -12.97 7.24 -23.02
C ASP A 210 -11.63 6.86 -23.70
N GLY A 211 -11.26 5.57 -23.70
CA GLY A 211 -10.06 5.05 -24.37
C GLY A 211 -8.73 5.40 -23.67
N LYS A 212 -8.78 5.96 -22.47
CA LYS A 212 -7.67 6.58 -21.77
C LYS A 212 -6.97 5.65 -20.78
N PHE A 213 -7.72 4.83 -20.05
CA PHE A 213 -7.20 3.98 -18.98
C PHE A 213 -7.43 2.50 -19.28
N ASP A 214 -6.47 1.65 -18.89
CA ASP A 214 -6.65 0.20 -18.92
C ASP A 214 -7.37 -0.25 -17.65
N ILE A 215 -8.49 -0.97 -17.84
CA ILE A 215 -9.27 -1.62 -16.79
C ILE A 215 -8.94 -3.10 -16.83
N HIS A 216 -8.26 -3.57 -15.78
CA HIS A 216 -7.81 -4.95 -15.67
C HIS A 216 -8.92 -5.85 -15.10
N GLY A 217 -9.00 -7.07 -15.60
CA GLY A 217 -10.00 -8.06 -15.18
C GLY A 217 -9.59 -9.49 -15.52
N ILE A 218 -10.49 -10.43 -15.18
CA ILE A 218 -10.30 -11.85 -15.48
C ILE A 218 -11.55 -12.44 -16.14
N ILE A 219 -11.36 -13.47 -16.97
CA ILE A 219 -12.42 -14.27 -17.57
C ILE A 219 -12.28 -15.70 -17.08
N CYS A 220 -13.29 -16.19 -16.37
CA CYS A 220 -13.39 -17.60 -16.00
C CYS A 220 -14.21 -18.33 -17.06
N TRP A 221 -13.54 -19.03 -17.97
CA TRP A 221 -14.23 -19.79 -19.01
C TRP A 221 -14.96 -21.01 -18.44
N PRO A 222 -16.10 -21.42 -19.02
CA PRO A 222 -16.70 -22.71 -18.73
C PRO A 222 -15.70 -23.85 -18.93
N SER A 223 -15.73 -24.86 -18.07
CA SER A 223 -14.83 -26.03 -18.18
C SER A 223 -14.98 -26.77 -19.51
N ASN A 224 -16.16 -26.69 -20.13
CA ASN A 224 -16.50 -27.25 -21.44
C ASN A 224 -16.55 -26.20 -22.57
N TYR A 225 -15.77 -25.13 -22.45
CA TYR A 225 -15.74 -24.05 -23.44
C TYR A 225 -15.48 -24.55 -24.87
N ASP A 226 -16.35 -24.13 -25.79
CA ASP A 226 -16.29 -24.36 -27.22
C ASP A 226 -16.47 -23.00 -27.93
N PRO A 227 -15.48 -22.52 -28.71
CA PRO A 227 -15.54 -21.21 -29.36
C PRO A 227 -16.68 -21.09 -30.40
N LYS A 228 -17.34 -22.19 -30.79
CA LYS A 228 -18.50 -22.20 -31.70
C LYS A 228 -19.83 -22.03 -30.97
N LYS A 229 -19.84 -22.09 -29.64
CA LYS A 229 -21.06 -21.99 -28.82
C LYS A 229 -21.15 -20.64 -28.13
N LYS A 230 -22.38 -20.27 -27.75
CA LYS A 230 -22.67 -19.10 -26.92
C LYS A 230 -22.96 -19.58 -25.50
N TYR A 231 -22.46 -18.82 -24.53
CA TYR A 231 -22.66 -19.08 -23.11
C TYR A 231 -23.25 -17.84 -22.44
N PRO A 232 -24.14 -17.98 -21.44
CA PRO A 232 -24.56 -16.86 -20.62
C PRO A 232 -23.35 -16.31 -19.85
N VAL A 233 -23.27 -14.99 -19.71
CA VAL A 233 -22.22 -14.32 -18.95
C VAL A 233 -22.76 -14.00 -17.56
N VAL A 234 -22.00 -14.42 -16.54
CA VAL A 234 -22.21 -13.98 -15.16
C VAL A 234 -21.13 -12.94 -14.88
N GLU A 235 -21.54 -11.69 -14.75
CA GLU A 235 -20.65 -10.60 -14.38
C GLU A 235 -20.59 -10.51 -12.86
N VAL A 236 -19.40 -10.73 -12.28
CA VAL A 236 -19.17 -10.56 -10.85
C VAL A 236 -18.43 -9.24 -10.65
N ILE A 237 -19.18 -8.22 -10.26
CA ILE A 237 -18.67 -6.87 -10.06
C ILE A 237 -18.54 -6.53 -8.58
N TYR A 238 -17.46 -5.84 -8.23
CA TYR A 238 -17.31 -5.11 -6.98
C TYR A 238 -16.70 -3.75 -7.34
N ALA A 239 -17.34 -2.67 -6.90
CA ALA A 239 -16.95 -1.29 -7.16
C ALA A 239 -16.81 -0.54 -5.84
#